data_AF-A0A813DPH1-F1
#
_entry.id   AF-A0A813DPH1-F1
#
_cell.length_a   1.000
_cell.length_b   1.000
_cell.length_c   1.000
_cell.angle_alpha   90.00
_cell.angle_beta   90.00
_cell.angle_gamma   90.00
#
_symmetry.space_group_name_H-M   'P 1'
#
loop_
_entity.id
_entity.type
_entity.pdbx_description
1 polymer ?
#
loop_
_entity_poly.entity_id
_entity_poly.type
_entity_poly.pdbx_seq_one_letter_code
_entity_poly.pdbx_strand_id
1 'polypeptide(L)'
;MSIAGPVIFGDMFHNLADGFITLVTMAHEVPQELADFMILVHHAGMNWKLAALVNFLSGCSTLVGAVIAHGMDVSEEVEGVTLAAGAGIYLYVAATELGPSVAHLPRLQRGS
;
A
#
# COMPACT_ATOMS: atom_id res chain seq x y z
N MET A 1 -9.74 1.35 -14.33
CA MET A 1 -8.38 1.86 -14.63
C MET A 1 -7.90 2.94 -13.65
N SER A 2 -8.76 3.70 -12.95
CA SER A 2 -8.30 4.81 -12.09
C SER A 2 -7.63 4.42 -10.77
N ILE A 3 -7.77 3.17 -10.31
CA ILE A 3 -7.32 2.78 -8.97
C ILE A 3 -5.85 2.34 -8.90
N ALA A 4 -5.25 1.99 -10.04
CA ALA A 4 -3.86 1.51 -10.08
C ALA A 4 -2.88 2.59 -9.63
N GLY A 5 -3.13 3.84 -10.02
CA GLY A 5 -2.30 4.99 -9.63
C GLY A 5 -2.26 5.18 -8.11
N PRO A 6 -3.41 5.35 -7.44
CA PRO A 6 -3.48 5.43 -5.98
C PRO A 6 -2.82 4.25 -5.27
N VAL A 7 -3.07 3.00 -5.70
CA VAL A 7 -2.46 1.81 -5.08
C VAL A 7 -0.93 1.86 -5.19
N ILE A 8 -0.40 2.00 -6.40
CA ILE A 8 1.06 2.03 -6.64
C ILE A 8 1.70 3.22 -5.92
N PHE A 9 1.09 4.40 -5.96
CA PHE A 9 1.66 5.58 -5.34
C PHE A 9 1.58 5.53 -3.80
N GLY A 10 0.49 5.00 -3.25
CA GLY A 10 0.34 4.78 -1.81
C GLY A 10 1.38 3.79 -1.28
N ASP A 11 1.51 2.67 -1.97
CA ASP A 11 2.50 1.62 -1.69
C ASP A 11 3.93 2.17 -1.75
N MET A 12 4.28 2.93 -2.79
CA MET A 12 5.59 3.57 -2.88
C MET A 12 5.92 4.45 -1.66
N PHE A 13 4.96 5.22 -1.15
CA PHE A 13 5.16 6.09 0.02
C PHE A 13 5.24 5.32 1.32
N HIS A 14 4.40 4.29 1.49
CA HIS A 14 4.45 3.40 2.64
C HIS A 14 5.81 2.71 2.71
N ASN A 15 6.19 2.05 1.62
CA ASN A 15 7.42 1.30 1.49
C ASN A 15 8.65 2.20 1.67
N LEU A 16 8.62 3.43 1.14
CA LEU A 16 9.67 4.43 1.36
C LEU A 16 9.84 4.75 2.84
N ALA A 17 8.74 4.95 3.57
CA ALA A 17 8.78 5.21 4.99
C ALA A 17 9.24 3.99 5.78
N ASP A 18 8.83 2.78 5.42
CA ASP A 18 9.34 1.55 6.06
C ASP A 18 10.84 1.39 5.87
N GLY A 19 11.41 1.93 4.80
CA GLY A 19 12.85 1.98 4.61
C GLY A 19 13.58 2.78 5.70
N PHE A 20 12.91 3.76 6.32
CA PHE A 20 13.46 4.50 7.47
C PHE A 20 13.50 3.63 8.74
N ILE A 21 12.67 2.59 8.81
CA ILE A 21 12.46 1.74 9.99
C ILE A 21 13.08 0.35 9.72
N THR A 22 13.68 -0.26 10.73
CA THR A 22 14.49 -1.49 10.56
C THR A 22 13.75 -2.68 9.91
N LEU A 23 14.51 -3.65 9.37
CA LEU A 23 14.10 -4.92 8.70
C LEU A 23 12.94 -5.72 9.36
N VAL A 24 12.58 -5.45 10.61
CA VAL A 24 11.47 -6.07 11.34
C VAL A 24 10.10 -5.76 10.72
N THR A 25 9.98 -4.67 9.95
CA THR A 25 8.75 -4.30 9.23
C THR A 25 8.37 -5.31 8.13
N MET A 26 9.32 -6.07 7.59
CA MET A 26 9.10 -7.03 6.49
C MET A 26 7.97 -8.06 6.73
N ALA A 27 7.63 -8.35 7.98
CA ALA A 27 6.57 -9.32 8.29
C ALA A 27 5.17 -8.82 7.90
N HIS A 28 4.91 -7.51 7.93
CA HIS A 28 3.62 -6.94 7.53
C HIS A 28 3.59 -6.44 6.08
N GLU A 29 4.75 -6.25 5.46
CA GLU A 29 4.89 -5.95 4.03
C GLU A 29 4.36 -7.06 3.12
N VAL A 30 4.61 -8.33 3.47
CA VAL A 30 4.17 -9.46 2.63
C VAL A 30 2.64 -9.51 2.47
N PRO A 31 1.84 -9.39 3.55
CA PRO A 31 0.39 -9.23 3.44
C PRO A 31 -0.05 -8.01 2.62
N GLN A 32 0.62 -6.87 2.78
CA GLN A 32 0.27 -5.61 2.09
C GLN A 32 0.50 -5.73 0.58
N GLU A 33 1.70 -6.13 0.18
CA GLU A 33 2.07 -6.33 -1.22
C GLU A 33 1.16 -7.37 -1.90
N LEU A 34 0.74 -8.41 -1.17
CA LEU A 34 -0.23 -9.38 -1.67
C LEU A 34 -1.63 -8.76 -1.86
N ALA A 35 -2.07 -7.91 -0.94
CA ALA A 35 -3.36 -7.22 -1.06
C ALA A 35 -3.37 -6.26 -2.25
N ASP A 36 -2.31 -5.48 -2.44
CA ASP A 36 -2.19 -4.53 -3.56
C ASP A 36 -2.13 -5.25 -4.90
N PHE A 37 -1.38 -6.35 -4.98
CA PHE A 37 -1.40 -7.22 -6.15
C PHE A 37 -2.82 -7.70 -6.50
N MET A 38 -3.59 -8.15 -5.50
CA MET A 38 -4.96 -8.62 -5.72
C MET A 38 -5.88 -7.48 -6.18
N ILE A 39 -5.71 -6.26 -5.65
CA ILE A 39 -6.46 -5.08 -6.09
C ILE A 39 -6.10 -4.72 -7.55
N LEU A 40 -4.81 -4.73 -7.91
CA LEU A 40 -4.34 -4.46 -9.26
C LEU A 40 -4.89 -5.47 -10.27
N VAL A 41 -4.91 -6.75 -9.94
CA VAL A 41 -5.43 -7.79 -10.83
C VAL A 41 -6.96 -7.73 -10.93
N HIS A 42 -7.66 -7.71 -9.80
CA HIS A 42 -9.12 -7.91 -9.78
C HIS A 42 -9.93 -6.63 -9.99
N HIS A 43 -9.46 -5.49 -9.47
CA HIS A 43 -10.20 -4.23 -9.53
C HIS A 43 -9.64 -3.29 -10.60
N ALA A 44 -8.31 -3.24 -10.75
CA ALA A 44 -7.71 -2.42 -11.81
C ALA A 44 -7.74 -3.11 -13.19
N GLY A 45 -7.97 -4.43 -13.23
CA GLY A 45 -7.99 -5.23 -14.46
C GLY A 45 -6.62 -5.42 -15.10
N MET A 46 -5.55 -5.30 -14.30
CA MET A 46 -4.17 -5.41 -14.78
C MET A 46 -3.80 -6.87 -15.01
N ASN A 47 -3.02 -7.15 -16.06
CA ASN A 47 -2.44 -8.47 -16.27
C ASN A 47 -1.58 -8.85 -15.06
N TRP A 48 -1.73 -10.07 -14.53
CA TRP A 48 -1.00 -10.55 -13.35
C TRP A 48 0.52 -10.37 -13.43
N LYS A 49 1.14 -10.53 -14.61
CA LYS A 49 2.58 -10.30 -14.76
C LYS A 49 2.96 -8.84 -14.56
N LEU A 50 2.14 -7.94 -15.10
CA LEU A 50 2.34 -6.51 -14.98
C LEU A 50 2.04 -6.06 -13.56
N ALA A 51 0.96 -6.54 -12.95
CA ALA A 51 0.60 -6.28 -11.57
C ALA A 51 1.74 -6.68 -10.62
N ALA A 52 2.28 -7.90 -10.76
CA ALA A 52 3.41 -8.35 -9.95
C ALA A 52 4.65 -7.48 -10.15
N LEU A 53 4.95 -7.08 -11.40
CA LEU A 53 6.11 -6.25 -11.70
C LEU A 53 5.97 -4.84 -11.11
N VAL A 54 4.83 -4.18 -11.28
CA VAL A 54 4.66 -2.79 -10.78
C VAL A 54 4.58 -2.74 -9.26
N ASN A 55 3.99 -3.76 -8.63
CA ASN A 55 3.96 -3.92 -7.17
C ASN A 55 5.38 -4.13 -6.63
N PHE A 56 6.14 -5.06 -7.22
CA PHE A 56 7.55 -5.25 -6.87
C PHE A 56 8.41 -3.99 -7.05
N LEU A 57 8.20 -3.25 -8.15
CA LEU A 57 8.92 -1.99 -8.38
C LEU A 57 8.52 -0.90 -7.37
N SER A 58 7.28 -0.92 -6.89
CA SER A 58 6.80 -0.06 -5.82
C SER A 58 7.46 -0.44 -4.49
N GLY A 59 7.48 -1.72 -4.11
CA GLY A 59 8.25 -2.28 -2.99
C GLY A 59 9.74 -1.95 -2.98
N CYS A 60 10.35 -1.70 -4.15
CA CYS A 60 11.74 -1.25 -4.20
C CYS A 60 11.97 0.14 -3.57
N SER A 61 10.92 0.95 -3.34
CA SER A 61 11.06 2.23 -2.66
C SER A 61 11.51 2.08 -1.20
N THR A 62 11.29 0.93 -0.55
CA THR A 62 11.87 0.60 0.77
C THR A 62 13.39 0.64 0.75
N LEU A 63 14.01 0.14 -0.32
CA LEU A 63 15.47 0.20 -0.46
C LEU A 63 15.94 1.65 -0.62
N VAL A 64 15.17 2.47 -1.33
CA VAL A 64 15.46 3.90 -1.48
C VAL A 64 15.35 4.62 -0.12
N GLY A 65 14.30 4.33 0.65
CA GLY A 65 14.10 4.87 1.99
C GLY A 65 15.24 4.50 2.93
N ALA A 66 15.66 3.23 2.92
CA ALA A 66 16.77 2.74 3.72
C ALA A 66 18.11 3.41 3.36
N VAL A 67 18.37 3.63 2.07
CA VAL A 67 19.56 4.37 1.63
C VAL A 67 19.51 5.83 2.10
N ILE A 68 18.35 6.48 2.03
CA ILE A 68 18.17 7.86 2.49
C ILE A 68 18.35 7.97 4.00
N ALA A 69 17.69 7.11 4.80
CA ALA A 69 17.84 7.12 6.26
C ALA A 69 19.26 6.77 6.73
N HIS A 70 20.00 5.95 5.97
CA HIS A 70 21.39 5.67 6.31
C HIS A 70 22.34 6.79 5.90
N GLY A 71 22.06 7.48 4.78
CA GLY A 71 22.90 8.54 4.22
C GLY A 71 22.59 9.94 4.74
N MET A 72 21.42 10.14 5.38
CA MET A 72 20.93 11.43 5.85
C MET A 72 20.27 11.25 7.22
N ASP A 73 20.39 12.27 8.07
CA ASP A 73 19.71 12.32 9.36
C ASP A 73 18.24 12.71 9.12
N VAL A 74 17.38 11.72 8.87
CA VAL A 74 15.94 11.91 8.63
C VAL A 74 15.27 12.19 9.96
N SER A 75 14.56 13.32 10.08
CA SER A 75 13.83 13.63 11.31
C SER A 75 12.54 12.80 11.42
N GLU A 76 12.11 12.54 12.67
CA GLU A 76 10.84 11.86 12.97
C GLU A 76 9.63 12.54 12.31
N GLU A 77 9.70 13.87 12.09
CA GLU A 77 8.64 14.63 11.39
C GLU A 77 8.55 14.24 9.90
N VAL A 78 9.69 14.09 9.21
CA VAL A 78 9.72 13.71 7.80
C VAL A 78 9.24 12.27 7.63
N GLU A 79 9.66 11.37 8.53
CA GLU A 79 9.16 10.00 8.59
C GLU A 79 7.64 9.98 8.79
N GLY A 80 7.14 10.66 9.82
CA GLY A 80 5.71 10.71 10.14
C GLY A 80 4.85 11.28 9.02
N VAL A 81 5.30 12.33 8.34
CA VAL A 81 4.59 12.90 7.18
C VAL A 81 4.57 11.92 6.01
N THR A 82 5.65 11.16 5.79
CA THR A 82 5.73 10.17 4.71
C THR A 82 4.78 8.99 4.98
N LEU A 83 4.74 8.48 6.21
CA LEU A 83 3.77 7.46 6.64
C LEU A 83 2.33 7.95 6.50
N ALA A 84 2.05 9.18 6.95
CA ALA A 84 0.72 9.77 6.87
C ALA A 84 0.25 9.94 5.42
N ALA A 85 1.16 10.25 4.50
CA ALA A 85 0.84 10.33 3.07
C ALA A 85 0.45 8.96 2.50
N GLY A 86 1.25 7.91 2.74
CA GLY A 86 0.94 6.54 2.31
C GLY A 86 -0.38 6.03 2.90
N ALA A 87 -0.55 6.17 4.22
CA ALA A 87 -1.77 5.78 4.93
C ALA A 87 -3.01 6.52 4.42
N GLY A 88 -2.90 7.82 4.11
CA GLY A 88 -4.00 8.62 3.56
C GLY A 88 -4.45 8.12 2.18
N ILE A 89 -3.51 7.70 1.33
CA ILE A 89 -3.82 7.15 0.01
C ILE A 89 -4.52 5.78 0.15
N TYR A 90 -4.05 4.92 1.04
CA TYR A 90 -4.72 3.64 1.31
C TYR A 90 -6.10 3.82 1.94
N LEU A 91 -6.28 4.80 2.83
CA LEU A 91 -7.60 5.16 3.35
C LEU A 91 -8.55 5.63 2.24
N TYR A 92 -8.05 6.40 1.27
CA TYR A 92 -8.83 6.79 0.10
C TYR A 92 -9.26 5.55 -0.71
N VAL A 93 -8.32 4.67 -1.06
CA VAL A 93 -8.62 3.42 -1.80
C VAL A 93 -9.61 2.55 -1.03
N ALA A 94 -9.43 2.39 0.27
CA ALA A 94 -10.33 1.62 1.12
C ALA A 94 -11.75 2.21 1.15
N ALA A 95 -11.86 3.53 1.25
CA ALA A 95 -13.15 4.22 1.28
C ALA A 95 -13.89 4.15 -0.07
N THR A 96 -13.18 4.29 -1.19
CA THR A 96 -13.83 4.36 -2.51
C THR A 96 -14.08 3.00 -3.14
N GLU A 97 -13.21 2.02 -2.92
CA GLU A 97 -13.28 0.72 -3.62
C GLU A 97 -13.81 -0.41 -2.72
N LEU A 98 -13.31 -0.48 -1.48
CA LEU A 98 -13.71 -1.53 -0.53
C LEU A 98 -15.00 -1.14 0.22
N GLY A 99 -15.18 0.13 0.52
CA GLY A 99 -16.34 0.68 1.22
C GLY A 99 -17.69 0.26 0.61
N PRO A 100 -17.91 0.46 -0.71
CA PRO A 100 -19.13 0.00 -1.37
C PRO A 100 -19.32 -1.51 -1.29
N SER A 101 -18.24 -2.28 -1.49
CA SER A 101 -18.26 -3.74 -1.43
C SER A 101 -18.70 -4.26 -0.05
N VAL A 102 -18.25 -3.62 1.03
CA VAL A 102 -18.67 -3.95 2.42
C VAL A 102 -20.10 -3.48 2.69
N ALA A 103 -20.50 -2.30 2.21
CA ALA A 103 -21.83 -1.75 2.41
C ALA A 103 -22.94 -2.57 1.71
N HIS A 104 -22.60 -3.26 0.62
CA HIS A 104 -23.52 -4.10 -0.15
C HIS A 104 -23.49 -5.58 0.24
N LEU A 105 -22.73 -5.98 1.27
CA LEU A 105 -22.81 -7.33 1.80
C LEU A 105 -24.25 -7.60 2.28
N PRO A 106 -24.88 -8.74 1.89
CA PRO A 106 -26.17 -9.12 2.43
C PRO A 106 -26.05 -9.14 3.94
N ARG A 107 -26.79 -8.28 4.63
CA ARG A 107 -26.86 -8.32 6.09
C ARG A 107 -27.29 -9.74 6.44
N LEU A 108 -26.39 -10.52 7.04
CA LEU A 108 -26.72 -11.83 7.57
C LEU A 108 -27.99 -11.62 8.39
N GLN A 109 -29.11 -12.14 7.88
CA GLN A 109 -30.36 -12.16 8.60
C GLN A 109 -30.05 -12.93 9.87
N ARG A 110 -29.91 -12.21 10.98
CA ARG A 110 -29.71 -12.77 12.31
C ARG A 110 -30.88 -13.71 12.51
N GLY A 111 -30.60 -15.01 12.45
CA GLY A 111 -31.61 -16.05 12.69
C GLY A 111 -32.25 -15.77 14.03
N SER A 112 -33.56 -15.52 13.98
CA SER A 112 -34.48 -15.51 15.11
C SER A 112 -34.63 -16.91 15.68
#